data_AF-A0A2E9T2C9-F1
#
_entry.id   AF-A0A2E9T2C9-F1
#
_cell.length_a   1.000
_cell.length_b   1.000
_cell.length_c   1.000
_cell.angle_alpha   90.00
_cell.angle_beta   90.00
_cell.angle_gamma   90.00
#
_symmetry.space_group_name_H-M   'P 1'
#
loop_
_entity.id
_entity.type
_entity.pdbx_description
1 polymer ?
#
loop_
_entity_poly.entity_id
_entity_poly.type
_entity_poly.pdbx_seq_one_letter_code
_entity_poly.pdbx_strand_id
1 'polypeptide(L)'
;MNLRRFTIFQRLAMLVSVVVIGLIFLSVSSLTQQYSSLKHEQYIKTQNLVESAYSIIEHNYALFEQGKLSEQQAKQAALETISALRYDNNNYFWINDYQPVMVMHPFKPELNGKSLAGSKDPDGVLLFVDMVNIVKKQGEGFIP
;
A
#
# COMPACT_ATOMS: atom_id res chain seq x y z
N MET A 1 30.56 42.99 6.89
CA MET A 1 31.47 42.59 8.00
C MET A 1 32.88 42.45 7.47
N ASN A 2 33.87 43.18 8.01
CA ASN A 2 35.25 43.14 7.51
C ASN A 2 35.95 41.86 7.99
N LEU A 3 36.06 40.85 7.11
CA LEU A 3 36.66 39.54 7.38
C LEU A 3 38.15 39.61 7.78
N ARG A 4 38.79 40.77 7.59
CA ARG A 4 40.20 41.02 7.94
C ARG A 4 40.48 41.02 9.44
N ARG A 5 39.46 41.06 10.30
CA ARG A 5 39.61 41.00 11.77
C ARG A 5 39.89 39.59 12.31
N PHE A 6 39.64 38.56 11.51
CA PHE A 6 39.88 37.15 11.87
C PHE A 6 41.28 36.69 11.43
N THR A 7 41.88 35.74 12.16
CA THR A 7 43.15 35.12 11.75
C THR A 7 42.97 34.30 10.46
N ILE A 8 44.06 34.00 9.76
CA ILE A 8 44.03 33.20 8.52
C ILE A 8 43.36 31.84 8.78
N PHE A 9 43.67 31.20 9.91
CA PHE A 9 43.07 29.93 10.31
C PHE A 9 41.55 30.03 10.51
N GLN A 10 41.06 31.08 11.18
CA GLN A 10 39.62 31.29 11.39
C GLN A 10 38.88 31.47 10.06
N ARG A 11 39.48 32.18 9.10
CA ARG A 11 38.88 32.34 7.77
C ARG A 11 38.80 31.01 7.01
N LEU A 12 39.85 30.19 7.08
CA LEU A 12 39.84 28.84 6.51
C LEU A 12 38.82 27.93 7.20
N ALA A 13 38.76 27.96 8.53
CA ALA A 13 37.80 27.18 9.31
C ALA A 13 36.35 27.56 8.95
N MET A 14 36.03 28.85 8.83
CA MET A 14 34.70 29.30 8.40
C MET A 14 34.33 28.79 7.00
N LEU A 15 35.26 28.82 6.04
CA LEU A 15 35.01 28.29 4.70
C LEU A 15 34.74 26.79 4.73
N VAL A 16 35.54 26.03 5.48
CA VAL A 16 35.33 24.58 5.66
C VAL A 16 33.99 24.31 6.35
N SER A 17 33.65 25.05 7.40
CA SER A 17 32.36 24.90 8.09
C SER A 17 31.17 25.17 7.16
N VAL A 18 31.23 26.19 6.31
CA VAL A 18 30.16 26.47 5.33
C VAL A 18 30.01 25.31 4.35
N VAL A 19 31.12 24.76 3.84
CA VAL A 19 31.09 23.59 2.95
C VAL A 19 30.49 22.37 3.67
N VAL A 20 30.93 22.09 4.90
CA VAL A 20 30.42 20.96 5.69
C VAL A 20 28.92 21.11 5.97
N ILE A 21 28.46 22.31 6.35
CA ILE A 21 27.03 22.58 6.56
C ILE A 21 26.24 22.39 5.26
N GLY A 22 26.77 22.87 4.13
CA GLY A 22 26.16 22.66 2.81
C GLY A 22 26.04 21.19 2.46
N LEU A 23 27.09 20.38 2.70
CA LEU A 23 27.06 18.94 2.47
C LEU A 23 26.07 18.21 3.39
N ILE A 24 25.99 18.60 4.66
CA ILE A 24 25.01 18.03 5.60
C ILE A 24 23.59 18.34 5.12
N PHE A 25 23.31 19.59 4.75
CA PHE A 25 22.01 20.00 4.25
C PHE A 25 21.61 19.20 3.00
N LEU A 26 22.50 19.12 2.01
CA LEU A 26 22.28 18.34 0.79
C LEU A 26 22.03 16.86 1.09
N SER A 27 22.81 16.28 2.01
CA SER A 27 22.66 14.87 2.39
C SER A 27 21.32 14.60 3.07
N VAL A 28 20.90 15.46 3.99
CA VAL A 28 19.59 15.34 4.66
C VAL A 28 18.46 15.46 3.65
N SER A 29 18.48 16.46 2.78
CA SER A 29 17.46 16.62 1.73
C SER A 29 17.42 15.39 0.81
N SER A 30 18.57 14.89 0.37
CA SER A 30 18.65 13.70 -0.48
C SER A 30 18.08 12.46 0.22
N LEU A 31 18.39 12.25 1.50
CA LEU A 31 17.88 11.11 2.28
C LEU A 31 16.36 11.18 2.45
N THR A 32 15.81 12.37 2.74
CA THR A 32 14.35 12.54 2.88
C THR A 32 13.62 12.25 1.57
N GLN A 33 14.17 12.72 0.45
CA GLN A 33 13.62 12.46 -0.88
C GLN A 33 13.67 10.97 -1.23
N GLN A 34 14.81 10.31 -0.98
CA GLN A 34 14.98 8.90 -1.27
C GLN A 34 14.04 8.03 -0.42
N TYR A 35 13.90 8.34 0.87
CA TYR A 35 12.96 7.64 1.75
C TYR A 35 11.51 7.79 1.27
N SER A 36 11.12 9.00 0.88
CA SER A 36 9.77 9.26 0.34
C SER A 36 9.53 8.50 -0.98
N SER A 37 10.51 8.47 -1.89
CA SER A 37 10.44 7.71 -3.15
C SER A 37 10.28 6.23 -2.90
N LEU A 38 11.11 5.65 -2.03
CA LEU A 38 11.06 4.23 -1.70
C LEU A 38 9.71 3.85 -1.08
N LYS A 39 9.17 4.67 -0.18
CA LYS A 39 7.85 4.43 0.40
C LYS A 39 6.76 4.48 -0.66
N HIS A 40 6.82 5.46 -1.56
CA HIS A 40 5.85 5.60 -2.65
C HIS A 40 5.90 4.42 -3.64
N GLU A 41 7.10 3.98 -4.01
CA GLU A 41 7.30 2.81 -4.87
C GLU A 41 6.73 1.53 -4.24
N GLN A 42 6.83 1.36 -2.93
CA GLN A 42 6.22 0.22 -2.24
C GLN A 42 4.68 0.25 -2.30
N TYR A 43 4.07 1.43 -2.19
CA TYR A 43 2.63 1.60 -2.38
C TYR A 43 2.20 1.25 -3.81
N ILE A 44 2.91 1.78 -4.83
CA ILE A 44 2.66 1.46 -6.24
C ILE A 44 2.80 -0.05 -6.50
N LYS A 45 3.84 -0.68 -5.96
CA LYS A 45 4.05 -2.12 -6.10
C LYS A 45 2.85 -2.91 -5.56
N THR A 46 2.33 -2.50 -4.40
CA THR A 46 1.16 -3.13 -3.78
C THR A 46 -0.10 -2.91 -4.61
N GLN A 47 -0.31 -1.68 -5.09
CA GLN A 47 -1.42 -1.34 -5.97
C GLN A 47 -1.42 -2.18 -7.25
N ASN A 48 -0.29 -2.24 -7.97
CA ASN A 48 -0.17 -3.01 -9.21
C ASN A 48 -0.46 -4.52 -9.00
N LEU A 49 -0.10 -5.07 -7.83
CA LEU A 49 -0.42 -6.44 -7.45
C LEU A 49 -1.94 -6.63 -7.25
N VAL A 50 -2.60 -5.68 -6.58
CA VAL A 50 -4.06 -5.69 -6.39
C VAL A 50 -4.80 -5.50 -7.72
N GLU A 51 -4.34 -4.61 -8.60
CA GLU A 51 -4.90 -4.41 -9.94
C GLU A 51 -4.78 -5.66 -10.82
N SER A 52 -3.68 -6.40 -10.68
CA SER A 52 -3.50 -7.69 -11.35
C SER A 52 -4.51 -8.73 -10.84
N ALA A 53 -4.75 -8.79 -9.53
CA ALA A 53 -5.77 -9.66 -8.95
C ALA A 53 -7.19 -9.21 -9.35
N TYR A 54 -7.44 -7.91 -9.41
CA TYR A 54 -8.72 -7.33 -9.86
C TYR A 54 -9.02 -7.69 -11.32
N SER A 55 -8.00 -7.73 -12.19
CA SER A 55 -8.17 -8.15 -13.59
C SER A 55 -8.69 -9.58 -13.73
N ILE A 56 -8.45 -10.46 -12.76
CA ILE A 56 -9.01 -11.82 -12.71
C ILE A 56 -10.52 -11.77 -12.43
N ILE A 57 -10.95 -10.86 -11.53
CA ILE A 57 -12.37 -10.62 -11.25
C ILE A 57 -13.06 -10.10 -12.51
N GLU A 58 -12.50 -9.07 -13.14
CA GLU A 58 -13.03 -8.49 -14.38
C GLU A 58 -13.16 -9.52 -15.51
N HIS A 59 -12.14 -10.38 -15.69
CA HIS A 59 -12.19 -11.43 -16.69
C HIS A 59 -13.35 -12.42 -16.45
N ASN A 60 -13.49 -12.91 -15.22
CA ASN A 60 -14.57 -13.84 -14.89
C ASN A 60 -15.94 -13.18 -14.94
N TYR A 61 -16.04 -11.92 -14.55
CA TYR A 61 -17.26 -11.13 -14.69
C TYR A 61 -17.65 -10.96 -16.17
N ALA A 62 -16.70 -10.68 -17.06
CA ALA A 62 -16.95 -10.62 -18.49
C ALA A 62 -17.43 -11.96 -19.09
N LEU A 63 -16.94 -13.11 -18.58
CA LEU A 63 -17.43 -14.43 -18.99
C LEU A 63 -18.88 -14.66 -18.55
N PHE A 64 -19.27 -14.17 -17.37
CA PHE A 64 -20.65 -14.17 -16.90
C PHE A 64 -21.56 -13.30 -17.79
N GLU A 65 -21.16 -12.06 -18.07
CA GLU A 65 -21.92 -11.14 -18.95
C GLU A 65 -22.11 -11.69 -20.37
N GLN A 66 -21.15 -12.50 -20.85
CA GLN A 66 -21.24 -13.20 -22.13
C GLN A 66 -22.10 -14.49 -22.08
N GLY A 67 -22.64 -14.85 -20.92
CA GLY A 67 -23.40 -16.08 -20.71
C GLY A 67 -22.57 -17.37 -20.78
N LYS A 68 -21.24 -17.27 -20.74
CA LYS A 68 -20.33 -18.44 -20.77
C LYS A 68 -20.25 -19.14 -19.41
N LEU A 69 -20.46 -18.39 -18.33
CA LEU A 69 -20.51 -18.88 -16.96
C LEU A 69 -21.78 -18.35 -16.29
N SER A 70 -22.34 -19.11 -15.34
CA SER A 70 -23.27 -18.53 -14.38
C SER A 70 -22.55 -17.56 -13.44
N GLU A 71 -23.29 -16.66 -12.79
CA GLU A 71 -22.71 -15.72 -11.82
C GLU A 71 -21.95 -16.45 -10.70
N GLN A 72 -22.52 -17.57 -10.22
CA GLN A 72 -21.90 -18.40 -9.20
C GLN A 72 -20.59 -19.04 -9.70
N GLN A 73 -20.57 -19.54 -10.94
CA GLN A 73 -19.37 -20.11 -11.54
C GLN A 73 -18.28 -19.06 -11.73
N ALA A 74 -18.62 -17.87 -12.23
CA ALA A 74 -17.68 -16.77 -12.39
C ALA A 74 -17.08 -16.32 -11.06
N LYS A 75 -17.92 -16.15 -10.03
CA LYS A 75 -17.47 -15.84 -8.66
C LYS A 75 -16.53 -16.92 -8.14
N GLN A 76 -16.94 -18.19 -8.21
CA GLN A 76 -16.13 -19.31 -7.70
C GLN A 76 -14.76 -19.39 -8.40
N ALA A 77 -14.72 -19.27 -9.73
CA ALA A 77 -13.48 -19.33 -10.50
C ALA A 77 -12.50 -18.18 -10.14
N ALA A 78 -13.03 -16.96 -9.94
CA ALA A 78 -12.23 -15.83 -9.49
C ALA A 78 -11.69 -16.05 -8.06
N LEU A 79 -12.55 -16.48 -7.14
CA LEU A 79 -12.16 -16.73 -5.74
C LEU A 79 -11.10 -17.82 -5.62
N GLU A 80 -11.26 -18.94 -6.33
CA GLU A 80 -10.29 -20.04 -6.34
C GLU A 80 -8.92 -19.55 -6.82
N THR A 81 -8.88 -18.84 -7.95
CA THR A 81 -7.64 -18.31 -8.51
C THR A 81 -6.97 -17.33 -7.55
N ILE A 82 -7.71 -16.34 -7.04
CA ILE A 82 -7.17 -15.30 -6.16
C ILE A 82 -6.70 -15.91 -4.83
N SER A 83 -7.42 -16.90 -4.29
CA SER A 83 -7.03 -17.57 -3.04
C SER A 83 -5.69 -18.30 -3.12
N ALA A 84 -5.30 -18.75 -4.31
CA ALA A 84 -4.04 -19.43 -4.56
C ALA A 84 -2.87 -18.48 -4.84
N LEU A 85 -3.13 -17.22 -5.20
CA LEU A 85 -2.08 -16.25 -5.50
C LEU A 85 -1.19 -15.98 -4.29
N ARG A 86 0.12 -16.00 -4.51
CA ARG A 86 1.13 -15.59 -3.54
C ARG A 86 2.12 -14.64 -4.19
N TYR A 87 2.63 -13.71 -3.40
CA TYR A 87 3.69 -12.80 -3.79
C TYR A 87 4.66 -12.59 -2.63
N ASP A 88 5.83 -12.01 -2.91
CA ASP A 88 6.83 -11.57 -1.93
C ASP A 88 6.91 -12.43 -0.65
N ASN A 89 7.50 -13.63 -0.77
CA ASN A 89 7.67 -14.57 0.34
C ASN A 89 6.36 -14.93 1.08
N ASN A 90 5.33 -15.32 0.31
CA ASN A 90 4.07 -15.90 0.80
C ASN A 90 3.02 -14.89 1.31
N ASN A 91 3.13 -13.61 0.93
CA ASN A 91 2.03 -12.65 1.04
C ASN A 91 0.85 -13.06 0.15
N TYR A 92 -0.34 -12.54 0.47
CA TYR A 92 -1.62 -13.05 -0.05
C TYR A 92 -2.64 -11.94 -0.27
N PHE A 93 -3.77 -12.30 -0.88
CA PHE A 93 -4.93 -11.45 -1.11
C PHE A 93 -6.14 -11.97 -0.32
N TRP A 94 -7.04 -11.08 0.07
CA TRP A 94 -8.35 -11.42 0.62
C TRP A 94 -9.41 -10.56 -0.07
N ILE A 95 -10.68 -10.93 0.10
CA ILE A 95 -11.83 -10.19 -0.45
C ILE A 95 -12.88 -10.07 0.65
N ASN A 96 -13.36 -8.85 0.89
CA ASN A 96 -14.57 -8.58 1.68
C ASN A 96 -15.56 -7.73 0.86
N ASP A 97 -16.83 -7.77 1.23
CA ASP A 97 -17.85 -6.95 0.59
C ASP A 97 -17.98 -5.55 1.25
N TYR A 98 -18.97 -4.77 0.81
CA TYR A 98 -19.26 -3.43 1.33
C TYR A 98 -19.99 -3.40 2.69
N GLN A 99 -20.35 -4.58 3.24
CA GLN A 99 -20.97 -4.81 4.55
C GLN A 99 -19.94 -5.38 5.55
N PRO A 100 -18.69 -4.93 5.41
CA PRO A 100 -17.46 -5.73 5.60
C PRO A 100 -17.66 -7.20 6.02
N VAL A 101 -18.28 -8.02 5.19
CA VAL A 101 -18.32 -9.48 5.35
C VAL A 101 -17.16 -10.07 4.57
N MET A 102 -16.39 -10.96 5.20
CA MET A 102 -15.31 -11.66 4.50
C MET A 102 -15.89 -12.60 3.44
N VAL A 103 -15.49 -12.40 2.19
CA VAL A 103 -15.87 -13.27 1.06
C VAL A 103 -14.86 -14.40 0.91
N MET A 104 -13.56 -14.09 1.01
CA MET A 104 -12.48 -15.06 0.88
C MET A 104 -11.23 -14.62 1.63
N HIS A 105 -10.75 -15.45 2.56
CA HIS A 105 -9.44 -15.33 3.19
C HIS A 105 -8.67 -16.66 3.07
N PRO A 106 -7.46 -16.69 2.47
CA PRO A 106 -6.78 -17.94 2.14
C PRO A 106 -6.19 -18.67 3.35
N PHE A 107 -5.83 -17.95 4.41
CA PHE A 107 -5.23 -18.52 5.63
C PHE A 107 -6.16 -18.60 6.85
N LYS A 108 -7.36 -18.00 6.76
CA LYS A 108 -8.34 -17.94 7.84
C LYS A 108 -9.74 -18.20 7.27
N PRO A 109 -9.95 -19.38 6.65
CA PRO A 109 -11.21 -19.70 5.99
C PRO A 109 -12.42 -19.64 6.94
N GLU A 110 -12.20 -19.76 8.25
CA GLU A 110 -13.21 -19.58 9.30
C GLU A 110 -13.77 -18.15 9.38
N LEU A 111 -13.14 -17.16 8.72
CA LEU A 111 -13.68 -15.81 8.59
C LEU A 111 -14.70 -15.71 7.45
N ASN A 112 -14.63 -16.57 6.43
CA ASN A 112 -15.50 -16.48 5.25
C ASN A 112 -16.98 -16.54 5.65
N GLY A 113 -17.78 -15.59 5.17
CA GLY A 113 -19.18 -15.41 5.51
C GLY A 113 -19.45 -14.67 6.83
N LYS A 114 -18.43 -14.32 7.61
CA LYS A 114 -18.60 -13.57 8.87
C LYS A 114 -18.49 -12.06 8.64
N SER A 115 -19.32 -11.31 9.35
CA SER A 115 -19.20 -9.85 9.43
C SER A 115 -17.96 -9.46 10.25
N LEU A 116 -17.19 -8.53 9.71
CA LEU A 116 -16.00 -7.94 10.30
C LEU A 116 -16.23 -6.49 10.76
N ALA A 117 -17.48 -6.02 10.75
CA ALA A 117 -17.82 -4.65 11.16
C ALA A 117 -17.42 -4.31 12.60
N GLY A 118 -17.33 -5.32 13.48
CA GLY A 118 -16.85 -5.18 14.86
C GLY A 118 -15.40 -5.64 15.08
N SER A 119 -14.70 -6.07 14.02
CA SER A 119 -13.32 -6.54 14.11
C SER A 119 -12.37 -5.36 14.28
N LYS A 120 -11.60 -5.40 15.36
CA LYS A 120 -10.59 -4.39 15.68
C LYS A 120 -9.20 -4.96 15.54
N ASP A 121 -8.27 -4.15 15.07
CA ASP A 121 -6.84 -4.43 15.18
C ASP A 121 -6.35 -4.24 16.64
N PRO A 122 -5.06 -4.54 16.94
CA PRO A 122 -4.51 -4.36 18.29
C PRO A 122 -4.60 -2.93 18.83
N ASP A 123 -4.67 -1.92 17.96
CA ASP A 123 -4.77 -0.50 18.31
C ASP A 123 -6.23 -0.05 18.46
N GLY A 124 -7.20 -0.95 18.23
CA GLY A 124 -8.63 -0.72 18.40
C GLY A 124 -9.34 -0.17 17.16
N VAL A 125 -8.66 -0.11 16.01
CA VAL A 125 -9.16 0.44 14.75
C VAL A 125 -10.05 -0.58 14.04
N LEU A 126 -11.19 -0.11 13.52
CA LEU A 126 -12.12 -0.92 12.74
C LEU A 126 -11.65 -1.02 11.28
N LEU A 127 -10.54 -1.72 11.07
CA LEU A 127 -9.81 -1.80 9.81
C LEU A 127 -10.71 -2.04 8.58
N PHE A 128 -11.59 -3.04 8.64
CA PHE A 128 -12.46 -3.40 7.51
C PHE A 128 -13.55 -2.35 7.24
N VAL A 129 -13.99 -1.62 8.27
CA VAL A 129 -14.93 -0.50 8.12
C VAL A 129 -14.23 0.66 7.42
N ASP A 130 -13.00 0.97 7.80
CA ASP A 130 -12.21 2.03 7.18
C ASP A 130 -11.87 1.71 5.72
N MET A 131 -11.53 0.46 5.40
CA MET A 131 -11.37 -0.02 4.03
C MET A 131 -12.62 0.26 3.19
N VAL A 132 -13.79 -0.16 3.68
CA VAL A 132 -15.08 0.05 3.00
C VAL A 132 -15.39 1.53 2.82
N ASN A 133 -15.11 2.36 3.82
CA ASN A 133 -15.32 3.81 3.74
C ASN A 133 -14.42 4.47 2.68
N ILE A 134 -13.17 4.04 2.58
CA ILE A 134 -12.22 4.53 1.57
C ILE A 134 -12.70 4.17 0.17
N VAL A 135 -13.00 2.91 -0.10
CA VAL A 135 -13.41 2.48 -1.45
C VAL A 135 -14.76 3.06 -1.86
N LYS A 136 -15.70 3.28 -0.92
CA LYS A 136 -16.97 3.98 -1.22
C LYS A 136 -16.76 5.44 -1.63
N LYS A 137 -15.71 6.09 -1.12
CA LYS A 137 -15.43 7.50 -1.40
C LYS A 137 -14.52 7.69 -2.62
N GLN A 138 -13.56 6.77 -2.82
CA GLN A 138 -12.43 6.97 -3.74
C GLN A 138 -12.28 5.84 -4.77
N GLY A 139 -13.02 4.73 -4.65
CA GLY A 139 -12.87 3.53 -5.46
C GLY A 139 -11.75 2.60 -4.97
N GLU A 140 -10.62 3.18 -4.56
CA GLU A 140 -9.43 2.47 -4.05
C GLU A 140 -8.71 3.28 -2.97
N GLY A 141 -7.70 2.67 -2.33
CA GLY A 141 -6.80 3.39 -1.43
C GLY A 141 -6.02 2.47 -0.50
N PHE A 142 -5.23 3.10 0.37
CA PHE A 142 -4.40 2.42 1.35
C PHE A 142 -4.93 2.63 2.76
N ILE A 143 -4.77 1.62 3.61
CA ILE A 143 -4.91 1.79 5.06
C ILE A 143 -3.51 2.08 5.65
N PRO A 144 -3.35 3.15 6.46
CA PRO A 144 -2.11 3.49 7.15
C PRO A 144 -1.61 2.45 8.14
#